data_AF-A0A7F8QDQ2-F1
#
_entry.id   AF-A0A7F8QDQ2-F1
#
_cell.length_a   1.000
_cell.length_b   1.000
_cell.length_c   1.000
_cell.angle_alpha   90.00
_cell.angle_beta   90.00
_cell.angle_gamma   90.00
#
_symmetry.space_group_name_H-M   'P 1'
#
loop_
_entity.id
_entity.type
_entity.pdbx_description
1 polymer ?
#
loop_
_entity_poly.entity_id
_entity_poly.type
_entity_poly.pdbx_seq_one_letter_code
_entity_poly.pdbx_strand_id
1 'polypeptide(L)'
;MFILGFAGCIGALRENTFLLKFFSVFLGIIFFLELTAGVLAFVFKDWIKDQLYFFINNNIRAYRDDIDLQNLIDFTQEYWQCCGAFGADDWNLNIYFNCTDSNASRERCGVPFSCCTKDPAEDVINTQCGYDARQKPIFGICLAQNLVSDIEAVRASW
;
A
#
# COMPACT_ATOMS: atom_id res chain seq x y z
N MET A 1 19.28 -10.54 16.34
CA MET A 1 20.16 -11.28 15.41
C MET A 1 21.63 -11.25 15.80
N PHE A 2 22.22 -10.08 16.13
CA PHE A 2 23.66 -9.99 16.48
C PHE A 2 24.10 -10.91 17.64
N ILE A 3 23.36 -10.93 18.76
CA ILE A 3 23.73 -11.73 19.95
C ILE A 3 23.69 -13.24 19.66
N LEU A 4 22.65 -13.72 18.98
CA LEU A 4 22.52 -15.14 18.61
C LEU A 4 23.62 -15.56 17.62
N GLY A 5 23.90 -14.72 16.63
CA GLY A 5 24.98 -14.96 15.66
C GLY A 5 26.36 -14.98 16.32
N PHE A 6 26.63 -14.05 17.24
CA PHE A 6 27.87 -14.03 18.01
C PHE A 6 28.02 -15.27 18.89
N ALA A 7 26.96 -15.67 19.61
CA ALA A 7 26.99 -16.85 20.45
C ALA A 7 27.21 -18.14 19.64
N GLY A 8 26.60 -18.26 18.46
CA GLY A 8 26.83 -19.37 17.54
C GLY A 8 28.26 -19.39 17.00
N CYS A 9 28.78 -18.25 16.51
CA CYS A 9 30.12 -18.14 15.94
C CYS A 9 31.22 -18.41 16.97
N ILE A 10 31.17 -17.74 18.13
CA ILE A 10 32.15 -17.94 19.22
C ILE A 10 32.00 -19.34 19.84
N GLY A 11 30.76 -19.82 19.98
CA GLY A 11 30.48 -21.18 20.47
C GLY A 11 31.14 -22.25 19.62
N ALA A 12 31.10 -22.11 18.29
CA ALA A 12 31.80 -23.01 17.37
C ALA A 12 33.32 -22.83 17.39
N LEU A 13 33.82 -21.59 17.31
CA LEU A 13 35.26 -21.29 17.28
C LEU A 13 36.01 -21.71 18.55
N ARG A 14 35.37 -21.61 19.71
CA ARG A 14 35.96 -21.95 21.02
C ARG A 14 35.54 -23.34 21.51
N GLU A 15 34.82 -24.11 20.70
CA GLU A 15 34.26 -25.42 21.06
C GLU A 15 33.47 -25.39 22.38
N ASN A 16 32.81 -24.26 22.67
CA ASN A 16 32.11 -24.05 23.92
C ASN A 16 30.69 -24.62 23.82
N THR A 17 30.51 -25.82 24.37
CA THR A 17 29.24 -26.56 24.32
C THR A 17 28.08 -25.79 24.96
N PHE A 18 28.32 -24.93 25.95
CA PHE A 18 27.26 -24.15 26.59
C PHE A 18 26.69 -23.09 25.64
N LEU A 19 27.56 -22.32 24.97
CA LEU A 19 27.13 -21.33 23.98
C LEU A 19 26.44 -21.99 22.78
N LEU A 20 26.94 -23.14 22.33
CA LEU A 20 26.34 -23.88 21.22
C LEU A 20 24.95 -24.43 21.57
N LYS A 21 24.76 -24.94 22.79
CA LYS A 21 23.43 -25.36 23.28
C LYS A 21 22.46 -24.19 23.40
N PHE A 22 22.91 -23.05 23.94
CA PHE A 22 22.12 -21.83 23.99
C PHE A 22 21.64 -21.45 22.58
N PHE A 23 22.56 -21.37 21.62
CA PHE A 23 22.23 -21.05 20.23
C PHE A 23 21.20 -22.03 19.63
N SER A 24 21.41 -23.34 19.80
CA SER A 24 20.51 -24.37 19.28
C SER A 24 19.10 -24.30 19.88
N VAL A 25 18.98 -24.07 21.20
CA VAL A 25 17.67 -23.94 21.86
C VAL A 25 16.91 -22.72 21.36
N PHE A 26 17.56 -21.56 21.27
CA PHE A 26 16.92 -20.35 20.78
C PHE A 26 16.51 -20.46 19.31
N LEU A 27 17.33 -21.09 18.46
CA LEU A 27 16.93 -21.40 17.08
C LEU A 27 15.71 -22.31 17.03
N GLY A 28 15.66 -23.35 17.87
CA GLY A 28 14.48 -24.21 17.96
C GLY A 28 13.23 -23.44 18.34
N ILE A 29 13.31 -22.54 19.34
CA ILE A 29 12.18 -21.70 19.76
C ILE A 29 11.73 -20.78 18.63
N ILE A 30 12.67 -20.10 17.96
CA ILE A 30 12.35 -19.20 16.84
C ILE A 30 11.66 -19.99 15.72
N PHE A 31 12.16 -21.18 15.38
CA PHE A 31 11.56 -22.04 14.37
C PHE A 31 10.10 -22.42 14.69
N PHE A 32 9.83 -22.83 15.93
CA PHE A 32 8.44 -23.15 16.33
C PHE A 32 7.55 -21.91 16.38
N LEU A 33 8.09 -20.75 16.77
CA LEU A 33 7.36 -19.48 16.72
C LEU A 33 7.02 -19.06 15.29
N GLU A 34 7.97 -19.16 14.35
CA GLU A 34 7.75 -18.87 12.93
C GLU A 34 6.73 -19.84 12.31
N LEU A 35 6.81 -21.13 12.63
CA LEU A 35 5.83 -22.12 12.16
C LEU A 35 4.44 -21.81 12.70
N THR A 36 4.33 -21.49 13.99
CA THR A 36 3.05 -21.11 14.61
C THR A 36 2.51 -19.82 14.01
N ALA A 37 3.34 -18.79 13.85
CA ALA A 37 2.97 -17.53 13.24
C ALA A 37 2.52 -17.71 11.78
N GLY A 38 3.20 -18.56 11.01
CA GLY A 38 2.80 -18.89 9.63
C GLY A 38 1.43 -19.57 9.55
N VAL A 39 1.18 -20.55 10.43
CA VAL A 39 -0.15 -21.20 10.52
C VAL A 39 -1.22 -20.20 10.93
N LEU A 40 -0.96 -19.37 11.94
CA LEU A 40 -1.90 -18.33 12.38
C LEU A 40 -2.18 -17.31 11.27
N ALA A 41 -1.16 -16.86 10.54
CA ALA A 41 -1.32 -15.90 9.44
C ALA A 41 -2.21 -16.48 8.32
N PHE A 42 -2.08 -17.78 8.04
CA PHE A 42 -2.92 -18.46 7.06
C PHE A 42 -4.37 -18.59 7.53
N VAL A 43 -4.57 -19.00 8.79
CA VAL A 43 -5.91 -19.18 9.38
C VAL A 43 -6.65 -17.85 9.54
N PHE A 44 -5.96 -16.80 10.00
CA PHE A 44 -6.53 -15.48 10.26
C PHE A 44 -6.33 -14.49 9.11
N LYS A 45 -6.07 -14.97 7.89
CA LYS A 45 -5.78 -14.12 6.72
C LYS A 45 -6.85 -13.05 6.48
N ASP A 46 -8.12 -13.39 6.65
CA ASP A 46 -9.24 -12.50 6.32
C ASP A 46 -9.39 -11.43 7.40
N TRP A 47 -9.24 -11.80 8.67
CA TRP A 47 -9.19 -10.84 9.76
C TRP A 47 -8.01 -9.87 9.67
N ILE A 48 -6.83 -10.37 9.27
CA ILE A 48 -5.64 -9.53 9.03
C ILE A 48 -5.90 -8.54 7.90
N LYS A 49 -6.55 -8.98 6.80
CA LYS A 49 -6.95 -8.09 5.71
C LYS A 49 -7.89 -6.99 6.19
N ASP A 50 -8.91 -7.33 6.96
CA ASP A 50 -9.86 -6.35 7.49
C ASP A 50 -9.18 -5.30 8.40
N GLN A 51 -8.25 -5.74 9.25
CA GLN A 51 -7.45 -4.83 10.08
C GLN A 51 -6.55 -3.93 9.23
N LEU A 52 -5.91 -4.49 8.20
CA LEU A 52 -5.10 -3.71 7.27
C LEU A 52 -5.94 -2.67 6.54
N TYR A 53 -7.13 -3.04 6.06
CA TYR A 53 -8.05 -2.10 5.40
C TYR A 53 -8.48 -0.98 6.32
N PHE A 54 -8.85 -1.31 7.56
CA PHE A 54 -9.19 -0.30 8.56
C PHE A 54 -8.02 0.66 8.82
N PHE A 55 -6.80 0.13 8.97
CA PHE A 55 -5.60 0.91 9.17
C PHE A 55 -5.32 1.84 7.98
N ILE A 56 -5.29 1.32 6.75
CA ILE A 56 -5.03 2.13 5.55
C ILE A 56 -6.10 3.21 5.39
N ASN A 57 -7.38 2.85 5.52
CA ASN A 57 -8.48 3.81 5.39
C ASN A 57 -8.41 4.94 6.43
N ASN A 58 -7.97 4.65 7.65
CA ASN A 58 -7.74 5.68 8.67
C ASN A 58 -6.58 6.61 8.30
N ASN A 59 -5.50 6.05 7.73
CA ASN A 59 -4.37 6.83 7.24
C ASN A 59 -4.74 7.69 6.01
N ILE A 60 -5.58 7.19 5.09
CA ILE A 60 -6.10 7.97 3.96
C ILE A 60 -6.90 9.18 4.43
N ARG A 61 -7.71 9.03 5.50
CA ARG A 61 -8.44 10.17 6.10
C ARG A 61 -7.47 11.25 6.59
N ALA A 62 -6.36 10.85 7.20
CA ALA A 62 -5.34 11.73 7.76
C ALA A 62 -4.23 12.14 6.76
N TYR A 63 -4.36 11.80 5.48
CA TYR A 63 -3.30 11.95 4.47
C TYR A 63 -2.71 13.38 4.36
N ARG A 64 -3.51 14.43 4.63
CA ARG A 64 -3.06 15.83 4.59
C ARG A 64 -2.70 16.42 5.96
N ASP A 65 -2.80 15.63 7.02
CA ASP A 65 -2.58 16.11 8.39
C ASP A 65 -1.09 16.08 8.77
N ASP A 66 -0.31 15.18 8.17
CA ASP A 66 1.13 14.99 8.44
C ASP A 66 1.90 14.73 7.14
N ILE A 67 3.02 15.45 6.95
CA ILE A 67 3.86 15.36 5.75
C ILE A 67 4.63 14.04 5.66
N ASP A 68 5.02 13.45 6.79
CA ASP A 68 5.71 12.17 6.83
C ASP A 68 4.74 11.03 6.47
N LEU A 69 3.49 11.14 6.93
CA LEU A 69 2.43 10.21 6.54
C LEU A 69 2.12 10.31 5.05
N GLN A 70 2.02 11.54 4.52
CA GLN A 70 1.85 11.78 3.09
C GLN A 70 2.97 11.12 2.27
N ASN A 71 4.23 11.40 2.61
CA ASN A 71 5.39 10.83 1.93
C ASN A 71 5.41 9.29 1.99
N LEU A 72 5.03 8.70 3.12
CA LEU A 72 4.97 7.25 3.28
C LEU A 72 3.89 6.63 2.39
N ILE A 73 2.70 7.23 2.34
CA ILE A 73 1.60 6.77 1.49
C ILE A 73 1.99 6.90 0.02
N ASP A 74 2.56 8.04 -0.36
CA ASP A 74 2.99 8.31 -1.74
C ASP A 74 4.06 7.31 -2.19
N PHE A 75 5.08 7.08 -1.35
CA PHE A 75 6.11 6.07 -1.60
C PHE A 75 5.53 4.67 -1.73
N THR A 76 4.59 4.30 -0.85
CA THR A 76 3.95 2.97 -0.86
C THR A 76 3.16 2.77 -2.15
N GLN A 77 2.39 3.77 -2.57
CA GLN A 77 1.58 3.70 -3.78
C GLN A 77 2.43 3.63 -5.04
N GLU A 78 3.51 4.42 -5.12
CA GLU A 78 4.45 4.35 -6.23
C GLU A 78 5.21 3.02 -6.24
N TYR A 79 5.67 2.53 -5.09
CA TYR A 79 6.46 1.30 -5.04
C TYR A 79 5.64 0.05 -5.39
N TRP A 80 4.40 -0.04 -4.89
CA TRP A 80 3.51 -1.18 -5.12
C TRP A 80 2.59 -1.00 -6.33
N GLN A 81 2.66 0.15 -7.02
CA GLN A 81 1.79 0.51 -8.14
C GLN A 81 0.31 0.33 -7.80
N CYS A 82 -0.09 0.81 -6.63
CA CYS A 82 -1.45 0.70 -6.11
C CYS A 82 -2.02 2.09 -5.79
N CYS A 83 -3.35 2.17 -5.65
CA CYS A 83 -4.02 3.42 -5.32
C CYS A 83 -5.15 3.15 -4.32
N GLY A 84 -4.99 3.63 -3.09
CA GLY A 84 -5.93 3.33 -1.99
C GLY A 84 -5.68 1.97 -1.33
N ALA A 85 -6.64 1.51 -0.53
CA ALA A 85 -6.57 0.23 0.19
C ALA A 85 -7.08 -0.93 -0.67
N PHE A 86 -8.20 -0.70 -1.36
CA PHE A 86 -8.84 -1.59 -2.34
C PHE A 86 -8.84 -0.95 -3.73
N GLY A 87 -8.95 0.38 -3.80
CA GLY A 87 -8.92 1.08 -5.07
C GLY A 87 -9.01 2.59 -4.93
N ALA A 88 -9.01 3.26 -6.09
CA ALA A 88 -9.02 4.71 -6.16
C ALA A 88 -10.24 5.36 -5.45
N ASP A 89 -11.34 4.63 -5.27
CA ASP A 89 -12.54 5.11 -4.58
C ASP A 89 -12.34 5.33 -3.08
N ASP A 90 -11.34 4.73 -2.45
CA ASP A 90 -11.05 4.90 -1.02
C ASP A 90 -10.68 6.35 -0.69
N TRP A 91 -10.18 7.10 -1.68
CA TRP A 91 -9.93 8.53 -1.56
C TRP A 91 -11.20 9.36 -1.32
N ASN A 92 -12.40 8.78 -1.43
CA ASN A 92 -13.61 9.43 -0.95
C ASN A 92 -13.65 9.61 0.57
N LEU A 93 -12.85 8.86 1.32
CA LEU A 93 -12.75 9.00 2.78
C LEU A 93 -12.02 10.27 3.19
N ASN A 94 -11.16 10.82 2.33
CA ASN A 94 -10.40 12.03 2.61
C ASN A 94 -11.19 13.29 2.23
N ILE A 95 -11.19 14.30 3.10
CA ILE A 95 -11.96 15.53 2.92
C ILE A 95 -11.58 16.34 1.67
N TYR A 96 -10.34 16.25 1.19
CA TYR A 96 -9.87 17.00 0.02
C TYR A 96 -10.19 16.31 -1.30
N PHE A 97 -10.26 14.98 -1.30
CA PHE A 97 -10.50 14.16 -2.50
C PHE A 97 -11.96 13.68 -2.61
N ASN A 98 -12.77 13.84 -1.55
CA ASN A 98 -14.16 13.40 -1.51
C ASN A 98 -15.00 13.99 -2.65
N CYS A 99 -15.66 13.13 -3.43
CA CYS A 99 -16.41 13.49 -4.63
C CYS A 99 -17.72 14.27 -4.44
N THR A 100 -18.13 14.61 -3.22
CA THR A 100 -19.42 15.29 -2.99
C THR A 100 -19.44 16.66 -3.68
N ASP A 101 -20.56 17.03 -4.31
CA ASP A 101 -20.70 18.29 -5.05
C ASP A 101 -20.52 19.55 -4.18
N SER A 102 -20.68 19.43 -2.86
CA SER A 102 -20.41 20.50 -1.89
C SER A 102 -18.93 20.69 -1.58
N ASN A 103 -18.05 19.80 -2.03
CA ASN A 103 -16.63 19.91 -1.76
C ASN A 103 -15.99 20.96 -2.66
N ALA A 104 -15.50 22.05 -2.07
CA ALA A 104 -14.83 23.14 -2.79
C ALA A 104 -13.35 22.86 -3.10
N SER A 105 -12.83 21.70 -2.71
CA SER A 105 -11.44 21.31 -2.97
C SER A 105 -11.16 21.21 -4.47
N ARG A 106 -9.99 21.71 -4.88
CA ARG A 106 -9.50 21.57 -6.27
C ARG A 106 -9.17 20.12 -6.61
N GLU A 107 -8.90 19.29 -5.61
CA GLU A 107 -8.56 17.87 -5.75
C GLU A 107 -9.79 16.95 -5.63
N ARG A 108 -11.00 17.53 -5.62
CA ARG A 108 -12.26 16.78 -5.57
C ARG A 108 -12.33 15.78 -6.71
N CYS A 109 -12.78 14.56 -6.42
CA CYS A 109 -12.82 13.46 -7.38
C CYS A 109 -11.47 13.11 -8.02
N GLY A 110 -10.37 13.61 -7.46
CA GLY A 110 -9.04 13.22 -7.84
C GLY A 110 -8.47 12.12 -6.96
N VAL A 111 -7.22 11.78 -7.24
CA VAL A 111 -6.33 10.94 -6.42
C VAL A 111 -4.96 11.62 -6.33
N PRO A 112 -4.11 11.28 -5.36
CA PRO A 112 -2.75 11.78 -5.34
C PRO A 112 -1.96 11.40 -6.59
N PHE A 113 -0.90 12.17 -6.88
CA PHE A 113 -0.01 11.90 -8.01
C PHE A 113 0.69 10.54 -7.90
N SER A 114 0.85 10.00 -6.69
CA SER A 114 1.45 8.69 -6.44
C SER A 114 0.61 7.52 -6.96
N CYS A 115 -0.68 7.73 -7.20
CA CYS A 115 -1.55 6.77 -7.87
C CYS A 115 -1.34 6.72 -9.40
N CYS A 116 -0.51 7.59 -9.96
CA CYS A 116 -0.40 7.72 -11.40
C CYS A 116 0.64 6.79 -12.00
N THR A 117 0.29 6.25 -13.16
CA THR A 117 1.15 5.35 -13.90
C THR A 117 2.15 6.14 -14.73
N LYS A 118 3.40 5.65 -14.79
CA LYS A 118 4.42 6.19 -15.69
C LYS A 118 4.12 5.71 -17.11
N ASP A 119 4.10 6.63 -18.07
CA ASP A 119 4.01 6.27 -19.49
C ASP A 119 5.37 5.73 -19.94
N PRO A 120 5.46 4.52 -20.53
CA PRO A 120 6.74 3.99 -21.04
C PRO A 120 7.36 4.84 -22.17
N ALA A 121 6.61 5.75 -22.78
CA ALA A 121 7.09 6.68 -23.82
C ALA A 121 7.57 8.03 -23.26
N GLU A 122 7.29 8.36 -22.00
CA GLU A 122 7.69 9.62 -21.36
C GLU A 122 8.51 9.38 -20.08
N ASP A 123 9.65 10.04 -19.96
CA ASP A 123 10.56 9.89 -18.82
C ASP A 123 10.09 10.67 -17.57
N VAL A 124 9.02 11.47 -17.71
CA VAL A 124 8.50 12.35 -16.66
C VAL A 124 7.06 11.96 -16.34
N ILE A 125 6.79 11.68 -15.07
CA ILE A 125 5.43 11.42 -14.60
C ILE A 125 4.61 12.72 -14.62
N ASN A 126 3.46 12.70 -15.31
CA ASN A 126 2.52 13.81 -15.27
C ASN A 126 1.89 13.88 -13.87
N THR A 127 2.33 14.79 -13.00
CA THR A 127 1.78 14.93 -11.65
C THR A 127 0.35 15.45 -11.58
N GLN A 128 -0.23 15.87 -12.71
CA GLN A 128 -1.62 16.32 -12.82
C GLN A 128 -2.61 15.21 -13.24
N CYS A 129 -2.11 14.02 -13.57
CA CYS A 129 -2.88 12.81 -13.86
C CYS A 129 -4.03 12.51 -12.87
N GLY A 130 -3.84 12.87 -11.60
CA GLY A 130 -4.77 12.51 -10.53
C GLY A 130 -6.00 13.42 -10.47
N TYR A 131 -5.99 14.58 -11.14
CA TYR A 131 -7.14 15.49 -11.12
C TYR A 131 -8.30 14.94 -11.95
N ASP A 132 -9.52 15.05 -11.42
CA ASP A 132 -10.77 14.60 -12.05
C ASP A 132 -10.79 13.11 -12.48
N ALA A 133 -9.82 12.31 -12.03
CA ALA A 133 -9.65 10.92 -12.42
C ALA A 133 -10.86 10.02 -12.11
N ARG A 134 -11.66 10.40 -11.11
CA ARG A 134 -12.88 9.66 -10.67
C ARG A 134 -14.17 10.41 -11.01
N GLN A 135 -14.11 11.47 -11.81
CA GLN A 135 -15.28 12.24 -12.17
C GLN A 135 -16.18 11.43 -13.11
N LYS A 136 -17.47 11.28 -12.77
CA LYS A 136 -18.44 10.62 -13.66
C LYS A 136 -18.63 11.46 -14.93
N PRO A 137 -18.68 10.86 -16.13
CA PRO A 137 -18.96 11.60 -17.35
C PRO A 137 -20.34 12.25 -17.22
N ILE A 138 -20.39 13.57 -17.42
CA ILE A 138 -21.65 14.30 -17.47
C ILE A 138 -22.42 13.80 -18.69
N PHE A 139 -23.53 13.10 -18.45
CA PHE A 139 -24.46 12.63 -19.47
C PHE A 139 -25.12 13.85 -20.14
N GLY A 140 -24.46 14.43 -21.15
CA GLY A 140 -24.94 15.65 -21.80
C GLY A 140 -23.97 16.37 -22.73
N ILE A 141 -22.68 16.01 -22.78
CA ILE A 141 -21.75 16.59 -23.76
C ILE A 141 -21.36 15.50 -24.76
N CYS A 142 -21.95 15.56 -25.95
CA CYS A 142 -21.56 14.81 -27.15
C CYS A 142 -20.18 15.27 -27.68
N LEU A 143 -19.11 15.23 -26.86
CA LEU A 143 -17.75 15.57 -27.30
C LEU A 143 -16.69 14.49 -27.10
N ALA A 144 -17.03 13.28 -26.65
CA ALA A 144 -16.03 12.22 -26.67
C ALA A 144 -16.63 10.81 -26.74
N GLN A 145 -17.25 10.47 -27.87
CA GLN A 145 -17.50 9.07 -28.22
C GLN A 145 -16.20 8.22 -28.28
N ASN A 146 -15.03 8.89 -28.31
CA ASN A 146 -13.71 8.25 -28.35
C ASN A 146 -13.09 7.97 -26.96
N LEU A 147 -13.66 8.45 -25.84
CA LEU A 147 -13.07 8.21 -24.50
C LEU A 147 -13.68 7.00 -23.79
N VAL A 148 -14.89 6.59 -24.20
CA VAL A 148 -15.59 5.44 -23.62
C VAL A 148 -14.87 4.13 -23.98
N SER A 149 -14.25 4.06 -25.17
CA SER A 149 -13.42 2.92 -25.58
C SER A 149 -12.14 2.75 -24.75
N ASP A 150 -11.58 3.83 -24.20
CA ASP A 150 -10.36 3.75 -23.37
C ASP A 150 -10.68 3.33 -21.92
N ILE A 151 -11.84 3.71 -21.40
CA ILE A 151 -12.29 3.33 -20.04
C ILE A 151 -12.73 1.86 -19.99
N GLU A 152 -13.34 1.32 -21.05
CA GLU A 152 -13.66 -0.11 -21.12
C GLU A 152 -12.41 -0.98 -21.32
N ALA A 153 -11.34 -0.45 -21.93
CA ALA A 153 -10.06 -1.16 -22.06
C ALA A 153 -9.32 -1.32 -20.72
N VAL A 154 -9.43 -0.36 -19.79
CA VAL A 154 -8.84 -0.46 -18.44
C VAL A 154 -9.63 -1.43 -17.54
N ARG A 155 -10.93 -1.62 -17.79
CA ARG A 155 -11.75 -2.59 -17.05
C ARG A 155 -11.55 -4.04 -17.52
N ALA A 156 -10.95 -4.24 -18.70
CA ALA A 156 -10.72 -5.57 -19.28
C ALA A 156 -9.35 -6.18 -18.92
N SER A 157 -8.49 -5.46 -18.19
CA SER A 157 -7.14 -5.92 -17.80
C SER A 157 -6.97 -6.20 -16.30
N TRP A 158 -8.06 -6.18 -15.51
CA TRP A 158 -8.08 -6.56 -14.10
C TRP A 158 -9.21 -7.54 -13.80
#